data_AF-A0A238U7Q3-F1
#
_entry.id   AF-A0A238U7Q3-F1
#
_cell.length_a   1.000
_cell.length_b   1.000
_cell.length_c   1.000
_cell.angle_alpha   90.00
_cell.angle_beta   90.00
_cell.angle_gamma   90.00
#
_symmetry.space_group_name_H-M   'P 1'
#
loop_
_entity.id
_entity.type
_entity.pdbx_description
1 polymer ?
#
loop_
_entity_poly.entity_id
_entity_poly.type
_entity_poly.pdbx_seq_one_letter_code
_entity_poly.pdbx_strand_id
1 'polypeptide(L)'
;MKKLFLLLAIITLQSCNSNGDCDDTIDNVFVCNNSFDFNFRLLDKDTKENLILNNTFEENDIKFIDINNPSNVLESYYMSSGTFSVYEFFQESKTIRYKIELSSENILEISANADLKEIGGCCKTKVEITNLIIEGNVFELDSDNIYNIFI
;
A
#
# COMPACT_ATOMS: atom_id res chain seq x y z
N MET A 1 3.34 67.02 38.18
CA MET A 1 4.41 67.12 37.17
C MET A 1 4.67 65.75 36.58
N LYS A 2 4.75 65.71 35.25
CA LYS A 2 5.39 64.69 34.38
C LYS A 2 4.83 63.26 34.34
N LYS A 3 4.19 63.02 33.19
CA LYS A 3 3.97 61.76 32.48
C LYS A 3 5.26 60.94 32.33
N LEU A 4 5.18 59.61 32.44
CA LEU A 4 5.89 58.63 31.59
C LEU A 4 5.33 57.23 31.91
N PHE A 5 4.36 56.71 31.14
CA PHE A 5 4.56 55.76 30.03
C PHE A 5 5.47 54.56 30.36
N LEU A 6 4.85 53.40 30.60
CA LEU A 6 5.18 52.12 29.95
C LEU A 6 4.06 51.11 30.29
N LEU A 7 3.00 51.04 29.49
CA LEU A 7 2.79 49.91 28.58
C LEU A 7 3.54 48.63 29.00
N LEU A 8 2.91 47.79 29.82
CA LEU A 8 3.19 46.37 29.83
C LEU A 8 1.92 45.67 29.35
N ALA A 9 1.75 45.69 28.02
CA ALA A 9 0.87 44.76 27.35
C ALA A 9 1.44 43.37 27.63
N ILE A 10 0.80 42.63 28.53
CA ILE A 10 0.97 41.20 28.65
C ILE A 10 0.35 40.62 27.38
N ILE A 11 1.15 40.62 26.31
CA ILE A 11 0.92 39.76 25.17
C ILE A 11 1.23 38.38 25.72
N THR A 12 0.19 37.69 26.21
CA THR A 12 0.25 36.25 26.33
C THR A 12 0.51 35.74 24.91
N LEU A 13 1.77 35.50 24.61
CA LEU A 13 2.18 34.57 23.57
C LEU A 13 1.61 33.23 24.03
N GLN A 14 0.33 33.00 23.75
CA GLN A 14 -0.13 31.67 23.43
C GLN A 14 0.60 31.33 22.15
N SER A 15 1.85 30.86 22.32
CA SER A 15 2.41 29.88 21.43
C SER A 15 1.34 28.82 21.32
N CYS A 16 0.58 28.84 20.22
CA CYS A 16 0.01 27.62 19.70
C CYS A 16 1.22 26.72 19.49
N ASN A 17 1.51 25.93 20.52
CA ASN A 17 2.32 24.75 20.37
C ASN A 17 1.42 23.83 19.57
N SER A 18 1.40 24.01 18.25
CA SER A 18 0.80 23.07 17.31
C SER A 18 1.69 21.83 17.22
N ASN A 19 2.06 21.31 18.38
CA ASN A 19 2.40 19.92 18.52
C ASN A 19 1.06 19.25 18.30
N GLY A 20 0.92 18.54 17.18
CA GLY A 20 -0.27 17.75 16.92
C GLY A 20 -0.40 16.74 18.05
N ASP A 21 -1.21 17.10 19.04
CA ASP A 21 -1.59 16.23 20.14
C ASP A 21 -2.36 15.07 19.49
N CYS A 22 -1.69 13.94 19.32
CA CYS A 22 -2.38 12.66 19.27
C CYS A 22 -3.11 12.59 20.61
N ASP A 23 -4.43 12.80 20.61
CA ASP A 23 -5.22 12.89 21.83
C ASP A 23 -4.91 11.71 22.76
N ASP A 24 -4.14 11.97 23.82
CA ASP A 24 -3.58 11.01 24.79
C ASP A 24 -4.68 10.39 25.69
N THR A 25 -5.95 10.49 25.30
CA THR A 25 -7.10 10.08 26.12
C THR A 25 -7.70 8.73 25.74
N ILE A 26 -7.10 7.97 24.82
CA ILE A 26 -7.46 6.55 24.63
C ILE A 26 -6.19 5.74 24.36
N ASP A 27 -6.00 4.64 25.10
CA ASP A 27 -4.99 3.57 24.93
C ASP A 27 -4.98 2.88 23.55
N ASN A 28 -5.38 3.57 22.49
CA ASN A 28 -5.41 3.07 21.12
C ASN A 28 -4.10 3.43 20.43
N VAL A 29 -3.16 2.49 20.45
CA VAL A 29 -2.01 2.51 19.54
C VAL A 29 -2.55 2.59 18.10
N PHE A 30 -2.39 3.73 17.43
CA PHE A 30 -2.70 3.81 16.00
C PHE A 30 -1.59 3.10 15.23
N VAL A 31 -1.95 1.99 14.61
CA VAL A 31 -1.14 1.28 13.62
C VAL A 31 -1.44 1.93 12.27
N CYS A 32 -0.55 2.79 11.80
CA CYS A 32 -0.77 3.47 10.54
C CYS A 32 -0.25 2.62 9.40
N ASN A 33 -1.18 2.01 8.67
CA ASN A 33 -0.92 1.31 7.42
C ASN A 33 0.12 0.19 7.54
N ASN A 34 -0.22 -0.82 8.35
CA ASN A 34 0.49 -2.11 8.35
C ASN A 34 0.10 -2.98 7.14
N SER A 35 -0.22 -2.37 6.02
CA SER A 35 -0.60 -3.08 4.80
C SER A 35 0.21 -2.60 3.63
N PHE A 36 0.23 -3.44 2.61
CA PHE A 36 0.80 -3.12 1.33
C PHE A 36 -0.10 -3.64 0.21
N ASP A 37 -0.19 -2.84 -0.84
CA ASP A 37 -1.08 -3.08 -1.97
C ASP A 37 -0.25 -3.11 -3.26
N PHE A 38 -0.28 -4.22 -4.00
CA PHE A 38 0.14 -4.22 -5.40
C PHE A 38 -1.11 -4.13 -6.28
N ASN A 39 -1.15 -3.13 -7.17
CA ASN A 39 -2.23 -2.93 -8.12
C ASN A 39 -1.80 -3.38 -9.51
N PHE A 40 -2.65 -4.10 -10.21
CA PHE A 40 -2.34 -4.68 -11.51
C PHE A 40 -3.44 -4.41 -12.53
N ARG A 41 -3.04 -4.47 -13.80
CA ARG A 41 -3.94 -4.45 -14.95
C ARG A 41 -3.46 -5.49 -15.97
N LEU A 42 -4.39 -6.28 -16.50
CA LEU A 42 -4.10 -7.19 -17.62
C LEU A 42 -4.34 -6.45 -18.93
N LEU A 43 -3.30 -6.29 -19.73
CA LEU A 43 -3.37 -5.67 -21.05
C LEU A 43 -3.00 -6.66 -22.13
N ASP A 44 -3.73 -6.64 -23.24
CA ASP A 44 -3.31 -7.34 -24.45
C ASP A 44 -1.98 -6.74 -24.94
N LYS A 45 -0.99 -7.57 -25.23
CA LYS A 45 0.35 -7.09 -25.60
C LYS A 45 0.36 -6.23 -26.87
N ASP A 46 -0.52 -6.50 -27.83
CA ASP A 46 -0.50 -5.94 -29.18
C ASP A 46 -1.42 -4.72 -29.29
N THR A 47 -2.63 -4.81 -28.73
CA THR A 47 -3.68 -3.79 -28.80
C THR A 47 -3.68 -2.84 -27.60
N LYS A 48 -3.06 -3.24 -26.49
CA LYS A 48 -3.09 -2.52 -25.19
C LYS A 48 -4.49 -2.41 -24.59
N GLU A 49 -5.45 -3.20 -25.06
CA GLU A 49 -6.79 -3.26 -24.48
C GLU A 49 -6.76 -3.89 -23.08
N ASN A 50 -7.61 -3.40 -22.17
CA ASN A 50 -7.76 -3.98 -20.85
C ASN A 50 -8.61 -5.27 -20.93
N LEU A 51 -7.99 -6.39 -20.59
CA LEU A 51 -8.55 -7.73 -20.75
C LEU A 51 -9.64 -8.07 -19.72
N ILE A 52 -9.74 -7.32 -18.64
CA ILE A 52 -10.84 -7.42 -17.68
C ILE A 52 -12.04 -6.59 -18.19
N LEU A 53 -11.80 -5.37 -18.67
CA LEU A 53 -12.87 -4.48 -19.17
C LEU A 53 -13.52 -4.96 -20.47
N ASN A 54 -12.78 -5.68 -21.31
CA ASN A 54 -13.32 -6.27 -22.53
C ASN A 54 -13.95 -7.66 -22.30
N ASN A 55 -14.02 -8.13 -21.05
CA ASN A 55 -14.55 -9.44 -20.63
C ASN A 55 -13.77 -10.65 -21.17
N THR A 56 -12.46 -10.51 -21.42
CA THR A 56 -11.60 -11.67 -21.77
C THR A 56 -11.30 -12.52 -20.54
N PHE A 57 -11.07 -11.89 -19.39
CA PHE A 57 -10.84 -12.55 -18.11
C PHE A 57 -11.78 -12.01 -17.04
N GLU A 58 -12.24 -12.92 -16.18
CA GLU A 58 -13.07 -12.63 -15.01
C GLU A 58 -12.25 -12.75 -13.72
N GLU A 59 -12.82 -12.32 -12.60
CA GLU A 59 -12.16 -12.41 -11.28
C GLU A 59 -11.73 -13.84 -10.94
N ASN A 60 -12.56 -14.84 -11.28
CA ASN A 60 -12.28 -16.25 -11.00
C ASN A 60 -11.10 -16.82 -11.81
N ASP A 61 -10.68 -16.13 -12.87
CA ASP A 61 -9.50 -16.52 -13.64
C ASP A 61 -8.20 -16.12 -12.94
N ILE A 62 -8.24 -15.16 -12.02
CA ILE A 62 -7.05 -14.60 -11.37
C ILE A 62 -6.91 -15.21 -9.97
N LYS A 63 -5.72 -15.71 -9.65
CA LYS A 63 -5.40 -16.22 -8.31
C LYS A 63 -4.08 -15.65 -7.81
N PHE A 64 -4.07 -15.26 -6.54
CA PHE A 64 -2.86 -14.91 -5.82
C PHE A 64 -2.54 -16.00 -4.82
N ILE A 65 -1.34 -16.57 -4.91
CA ILE A 65 -0.95 -17.72 -4.10
C ILE A 65 0.29 -17.32 -3.31
N ASP A 66 0.24 -17.46 -1.99
CA ASP A 66 1.43 -17.37 -1.15
C ASP A 66 2.30 -18.61 -1.38
N ILE A 67 3.48 -18.44 -1.97
CA ILE A 67 4.41 -19.53 -2.27
C ILE A 67 4.92 -20.19 -0.98
N ASN A 68 5.03 -19.42 0.11
CA ASN A 68 5.45 -19.96 1.40
C ASN A 68 4.33 -20.76 2.10
N ASN A 69 3.07 -20.53 1.71
CA ASN A 69 1.93 -21.29 2.18
C ASN A 69 0.93 -21.54 1.03
N PRO A 70 1.21 -22.51 0.13
CA PRO A 70 0.45 -22.68 -1.12
C PRO A 70 -1.03 -23.03 -0.93
N SER A 71 -1.39 -23.52 0.27
CA SER A 71 -2.78 -23.76 0.65
C SER A 71 -3.56 -22.47 0.93
N ASN A 72 -2.86 -21.33 1.05
CA ASN A 72 -3.40 -20.01 1.29
C ASN A 72 -3.47 -19.24 -0.04
N VAL A 73 -4.63 -19.29 -0.67
CA VAL A 73 -4.97 -18.36 -1.75
C VAL A 73 -5.30 -17.03 -1.09
N LEU A 74 -4.51 -16.00 -1.40
CA LEU A 74 -4.76 -14.66 -0.90
C LEU A 74 -6.03 -14.13 -1.56
N GLU A 75 -6.92 -13.55 -0.76
CA GLU A 75 -8.08 -12.83 -1.30
C GLU A 75 -7.57 -11.66 -2.15
N SER A 76 -7.81 -11.72 -3.45
CA SER A 76 -7.73 -10.55 -4.31
C SER A 76 -8.96 -9.69 -4.08
N TYR A 77 -8.76 -8.40 -3.87
CA TYR A 77 -9.88 -7.46 -3.84
C TYR A 77 -10.08 -6.88 -5.25
N TYR A 78 -11.28 -7.10 -5.79
CA TYR A 78 -11.73 -6.49 -7.03
C TYR A 78 -11.93 -4.97 -6.81
N MET A 79 -11.29 -4.14 -7.62
CA MET A 79 -11.43 -2.68 -7.59
C MET A 79 -11.86 -2.19 -8.96
N SER A 80 -13.01 -1.50 -9.00
CA SER A 80 -13.68 -1.00 -10.20
C SER A 80 -12.72 -0.39 -11.23
N SER A 81 -13.01 -0.56 -12.54
CA SER A 81 -12.26 -0.02 -13.70
C SER A 81 -11.17 -0.92 -14.27
N GLY A 82 -11.27 -2.25 -14.11
CA GLY A 82 -10.40 -3.21 -14.78
C GLY A 82 -9.01 -3.34 -14.16
N THR A 83 -8.91 -3.06 -12.87
CA THR A 83 -7.71 -3.25 -12.07
C THR A 83 -7.99 -4.26 -10.97
N PHE A 84 -6.96 -4.96 -10.52
CA PHE A 84 -7.07 -5.90 -9.43
C PHE A 84 -5.90 -5.72 -8.47
N SER A 85 -6.14 -5.98 -7.19
CA SER A 85 -5.15 -5.69 -6.15
C SER A 85 -4.98 -6.88 -5.22
N VAL A 86 -3.74 -7.11 -4.82
CA VAL A 86 -3.43 -7.95 -3.65
C VAL A 86 -3.17 -7.04 -2.47
N TYR A 87 -3.85 -7.33 -1.37
CA TYR A 87 -3.81 -6.58 -0.14
C TYR A 87 -3.41 -7.53 0.98
N GLU A 88 -2.36 -7.22 1.73
CA GLU A 88 -2.01 -8.00 2.92
C GLU A 88 -1.71 -7.08 4.12
N PHE A 89 -2.19 -7.48 5.29
CA PHE A 89 -1.81 -6.89 6.58
C PHE A 89 -0.63 -7.64 7.21
N PHE A 90 0.35 -6.88 7.70
CA PHE A 90 1.56 -7.37 8.33
C PHE A 90 1.54 -7.11 9.84
N GLN A 91 1.71 -8.18 10.62
CA GLN A 91 1.89 -8.07 12.08
C GLN A 91 3.37 -8.10 12.48
N GLU A 92 4.22 -8.63 11.61
CA GLU A 92 5.66 -8.74 11.78
C GLU A 92 6.38 -8.57 10.44
N SER A 93 7.69 -8.33 10.48
CA SER A 93 8.49 -8.26 9.27
C SER A 93 8.61 -9.64 8.65
N LYS A 94 8.41 -9.75 7.32
CA LYS A 94 8.52 -11.03 6.61
C LYS A 94 8.96 -10.85 5.17
N THR A 95 9.53 -11.91 4.60
CA THR A 95 9.72 -11.99 3.14
C THR A 95 8.43 -12.49 2.51
N ILE A 96 7.86 -11.69 1.62
CA ILE A 96 6.71 -12.07 0.81
C ILE A 96 7.17 -12.78 -0.45
N ARG A 97 6.45 -13.83 -0.84
CA ARG A 97 6.64 -14.55 -2.10
C ARG A 97 5.28 -14.93 -2.63
N TYR A 98 4.82 -14.25 -3.65
CA TYR A 98 3.52 -14.49 -4.25
C TYR A 98 3.67 -14.96 -5.69
N LYS A 99 2.73 -15.79 -6.11
CA LYS A 99 2.52 -16.16 -7.50
C LYS A 99 1.15 -15.68 -7.94
N ILE A 100 1.09 -15.03 -9.10
CA ILE A 100 -0.14 -14.63 -9.75
C ILE A 100 -0.41 -15.62 -10.88
N GLU A 101 -1.53 -16.33 -10.79
CA GLU A 101 -1.99 -17.21 -11.84
C GLU A 101 -3.18 -16.60 -12.60
N LEU A 102 -3.20 -16.81 -13.91
CA LEU A 102 -4.29 -16.49 -14.80
C LEU A 102 -4.76 -17.78 -15.49
N SER A 103 -6.00 -18.20 -15.26
CA SER A 103 -6.56 -19.46 -15.75
C SER A 103 -5.66 -20.70 -15.50
N SER A 104 -4.97 -20.72 -14.35
CA SER A 104 -4.00 -21.76 -13.92
C SER A 104 -2.60 -21.69 -14.54
N GLU A 105 -2.31 -20.67 -15.35
CA GLU A 105 -0.95 -20.38 -15.81
C GLU A 105 -0.32 -19.31 -14.93
N ASN A 106 0.93 -19.53 -14.51
CA ASN A 106 1.68 -18.53 -13.78
C ASN A 106 2.06 -17.38 -14.73
N ILE A 107 1.62 -16.16 -14.42
CA ILE A 107 1.94 -14.97 -15.22
C ILE A 107 3.00 -14.08 -14.56
N LEU A 108 3.09 -14.09 -13.23
CA LEU A 108 4.06 -13.32 -12.46
C LEU A 108 4.38 -13.98 -11.12
N GLU A 109 5.64 -13.85 -10.70
CA GLU A 109 6.08 -14.08 -9.33
C GLU A 109 6.61 -12.78 -8.74
N ILE A 110 6.26 -12.52 -7.48
CA ILE A 110 6.65 -11.34 -6.73
C ILE A 110 7.40 -11.82 -5.49
N SER A 111 8.58 -11.25 -5.26
CA SER A 111 9.29 -11.42 -3.99
C SER A 111 9.77 -10.08 -3.46
N ALA A 112 9.62 -9.86 -2.17
CA ALA A 112 10.12 -8.66 -1.50
C ALA A 112 10.27 -8.89 -0.01
N ASN A 113 10.97 -7.99 0.67
CA ASN A 113 10.98 -7.91 2.12
C ASN A 113 9.99 -6.84 2.56
N ALA A 114 9.01 -7.23 3.37
CA ALA A 114 8.11 -6.32 4.07
C ALA A 114 8.63 -6.12 5.49
N ASP A 115 9.27 -4.97 5.74
CA ASP A 115 9.83 -4.63 7.04
C ASP A 115 8.88 -3.73 7.82
N LEU A 116 8.53 -4.13 9.04
CA LEU A 116 7.80 -3.28 9.97
C LEU A 116 8.79 -2.31 10.64
N LYS A 117 8.73 -1.03 10.28
CA LYS A 117 9.60 0.02 10.83
C LYS A 117 8.86 0.84 11.88
N GLU A 118 9.50 1.06 13.01
CA GLU A 118 9.05 2.03 14.00
C GLU A 118 9.30 3.46 13.48
N ILE A 119 8.26 4.29 13.51
CA ILE A 119 8.34 5.69 13.04
C ILE A 119 8.00 6.74 14.10
N GLY A 120 7.47 6.30 15.25
CA GLY A 120 7.12 7.19 16.37
C GLY A 120 5.97 8.16 16.07
N GLY A 121 5.56 8.93 17.07
CA GLY A 121 4.37 9.78 16.99
C GLY A 121 3.08 8.98 17.14
N CYS A 122 1.97 9.48 16.58
CA CYS A 122 0.66 8.82 16.66
C CYS A 122 0.69 7.43 16.04
N CYS A 123 1.52 7.26 15.00
CA CYS A 123 1.70 6.03 14.26
C CYS A 123 2.93 5.29 14.78
N LYS A 124 2.77 4.12 15.41
CA LYS A 124 3.96 3.41 15.93
C LYS A 124 4.78 2.76 14.84
N THR A 125 4.13 2.19 13.83
CA THR A 125 4.78 1.40 12.78
C THR A 125 4.30 1.78 11.39
N LYS A 126 5.12 1.46 10.39
CA LYS A 126 4.76 1.41 8.96
C LYS A 126 5.38 0.17 8.33
N VAL A 127 4.81 -0.31 7.23
CA VAL A 127 5.45 -1.32 6.38
C VAL A 127 6.32 -0.63 5.33
N GLU A 128 7.56 -1.08 5.20
CA GLU A 128 8.50 -0.67 4.16
C GLU A 128 8.82 -1.88 3.28
N ILE A 129 8.55 -1.77 1.97
CA ILE A 129 8.91 -2.79 0.99
C ILE A 129 10.32 -2.51 0.47
N THR A 130 11.21 -3.49 0.60
CA THR A 130 12.57 -3.45 0.05
C THR A 130 12.85 -4.69 -0.78
N ASN A 131 13.84 -4.60 -1.68
CA ASN A 131 14.25 -5.71 -2.55
C ASN A 131 13.09 -6.32 -3.35
N LEU A 132 12.19 -5.47 -3.85
CA LEU A 132 11.10 -5.90 -4.71
C LEU A 132 11.67 -6.46 -6.02
N ILE A 133 11.35 -7.71 -6.30
CA ILE A 133 11.67 -8.44 -7.52
C ILE A 133 10.36 -8.96 -8.08
N ILE A 134 10.13 -8.70 -9.37
CA ILE A 134 8.98 -9.19 -10.12
C ILE A 134 9.52 -9.92 -11.35
N GLU A 135 9.14 -11.19 -11.51
CA GLU A 135 9.56 -12.07 -12.59
C GLU A 135 8.34 -12.65 -13.31
N GLY A 136 8.48 -13.00 -14.59
CA GLY A 136 7.40 -13.57 -15.40
C GLY A 136 7.15 -12.79 -16.69
N ASN A 137 5.88 -12.53 -16.98
CA ASN A 137 5.47 -11.77 -18.17
C ASN A 137 6.07 -10.36 -18.20
N VAL A 138 6.12 -9.78 -19.40
CA VAL A 138 6.55 -8.39 -19.58
C VAL A 138 5.55 -7.47 -18.88
N PHE A 139 6.06 -6.51 -18.12
CA PHE A 139 5.22 -5.55 -17.42
C PHE A 139 5.82 -4.13 -17.45
N GLU A 140 4.95 -3.15 -17.22
CA GLU A 140 5.30 -1.73 -17.08
C GLU A 140 4.58 -1.14 -15.86
N LEU A 141 5.30 -0.39 -15.02
CA LEU A 141 4.69 0.38 -13.93
C LEU A 141 4.26 1.76 -14.47
N ASP A 142 2.98 2.10 -14.36
CA ASP A 142 2.48 3.41 -14.78
C ASP A 142 2.58 4.48 -13.68
N SER A 143 2.17 5.71 -14.02
CA SER A 143 2.19 6.86 -13.12
C SER A 143 1.26 6.72 -11.91
N ASP A 144 0.29 5.82 -11.98
CA ASP A 144 -0.69 5.57 -10.91
C ASP A 144 -0.24 4.42 -9.99
N ASN A 145 1.01 3.95 -10.16
CA ASN A 145 1.58 2.78 -9.48
C ASN A 145 0.81 1.48 -9.76
N ILE A 146 0.30 1.33 -10.98
CA ILE A 146 -0.34 0.10 -11.46
C ILE A 146 0.64 -0.64 -12.37
N TYR A 147 0.85 -1.91 -12.07
CA TYR A 147 1.63 -2.83 -12.89
C TYR A 147 0.75 -3.30 -14.07
N ASN A 148 1.03 -2.78 -15.26
CA ASN A 148 0.43 -3.23 -16.51
C ASN A 148 1.15 -4.49 -16.98
N ILE A 149 0.49 -5.63 -16.85
CA ILE A 149 1.01 -6.94 -17.24
C ILE A 149 0.53 -7.20 -18.67
N PHE A 150 1.46 -7.47 -19.59
CA PHE A 150 1.12 -7.81 -20.97
C PHE A 150 0.89 -9.31 -21.10
N ILE A 151 -0.31 -9.67 -21.58
CA ILE A 151 -0.75 -11.03 -21.89
C ILE A 151 -0.72 -11.22 -23.41
#